data_AF-A0AAE0KAQ7-F1
#
_entry.id   AF-A0AAE0KAQ7-F1
#
_cell.length_a   1.000
_cell.length_b   1.000
_cell.length_c   1.000
_cell.angle_alpha   90.00
_cell.angle_beta   90.00
_cell.angle_gamma   90.00
#
_symmetry.space_group_name_H-M   'P 1'
#
loop_
_entity.id
_entity.type
_entity.pdbx_description
1 polymer ?
#
loop_
_entity_poly.entity_id
_entity_poly.type
_entity_poly.pdbx_seq_one_letter_code
_entity_poly.pdbx_strand_id
1 'polypeptide(L)'
;MMSTTPGDNVDAHGDMDTSKIFFFRGQSDLQVVDESCLPEVSQNQPPKPRFVSSDPEFASSLPSSKYGFQPEPHDVSRIQDLKTPQHITPVKPQARWARERRLWVFGIIAILLLVGISVGLGVGLGLKKQPSDAPALEKLGGDGANTTSIRRQLLAVTAVNSTLYVFARGQDNDIWFRMRSTDSTTANRSATWGGDWSKPFGDGSSTTFSGPPTAVTWEENRINVFAPSSRLANVLTASFVNGAWSNGWGNLGVTTASPVALCKMADFYPGPGDNGTQGDYLDRIDQWITDNKTANVFHNFWLHEDNGFLFPDDSSGWDSTTASLPSAAMPAAVCHKADPLHTLLLYGEGTDSLRMRYWLNSTGDWTPWIELGGNFRGDPVVVSVGQGEQFHFFGIGADKKMYTFLWSNGTQSTSVEYRPELRSLDGSFSSVPSAIVTETGNSSVQVHVIGRGTDGFVKHRVFRDGAWDANWEDLGVQTNTAPLTFSYSNPIQGSWTGMAFIGSDNKLQFATWQTSNNSSWKDLVKWTDAGGNLTTQSMCL
;
A
#
# COMPACT_ATOMS: atom_id res chain seq x y z
N MET A 1 19.16 -9.78 -60.81
CA MET A 1 19.91 -10.95 -61.34
C MET A 1 20.19 -11.85 -60.15
N MET A 2 19.23 -12.67 -59.73
CA MET A 2 19.05 -14.08 -60.12
C MET A 2 20.22 -14.99 -59.73
N SER A 3 20.02 -15.77 -58.66
CA SER A 3 20.46 -17.16 -58.50
C SER A 3 19.70 -17.72 -57.27
N THR A 4 18.54 -18.37 -57.44
CA THR A 4 18.32 -19.82 -57.72
C THR A 4 18.78 -20.75 -56.58
N THR A 5 17.85 -21.04 -55.67
CA THR A 5 17.61 -22.35 -55.00
C THR A 5 17.41 -23.46 -56.05
N PRO A 6 17.54 -24.80 -55.78
CA PRO A 6 16.60 -25.56 -54.92
C PRO A 6 17.07 -26.92 -54.33
N GLY A 7 16.18 -27.58 -53.57
CA GLY A 7 16.21 -29.01 -53.24
C GLY A 7 16.01 -29.29 -51.75
N ASP A 8 14.83 -29.12 -51.16
CA ASP A 8 13.57 -29.91 -51.23
C ASP A 8 13.61 -31.34 -50.67
N ASN A 9 12.53 -31.64 -49.93
CA ASN A 9 11.88 -32.92 -49.58
C ASN A 9 12.27 -33.57 -48.22
N VAL A 10 11.37 -33.90 -47.28
CA VAL A 10 9.91 -34.19 -47.34
C VAL A 10 9.20 -33.91 -46.00
N ASP A 11 8.00 -33.33 -46.13
CA ASP A 11 6.72 -33.41 -45.40
C ASP A 11 6.53 -34.27 -44.13
N ALA A 12 5.73 -33.75 -43.19
CA ALA A 12 4.37 -34.27 -42.92
C ALA A 12 3.57 -33.45 -41.88
N HIS A 13 2.51 -32.80 -42.37
CA HIS A 13 1.16 -32.60 -41.83
C HIS A 13 0.82 -32.79 -40.33
N GLY A 14 -0.02 -31.89 -39.82
CA GLY A 14 -0.97 -32.19 -38.75
C GLY A 14 -1.75 -30.97 -38.22
N ASP A 15 -2.99 -30.84 -38.68
CA ASP A 15 -3.98 -29.80 -38.40
C ASP A 15 -4.28 -29.46 -36.93
N MET A 16 -4.81 -28.24 -36.76
CA MET A 16 -5.58 -27.79 -35.61
C MET A 16 -6.84 -28.65 -35.39
N ASP A 17 -7.12 -29.01 -34.14
CA ASP A 17 -8.50 -29.17 -33.68
C ASP A 17 -8.70 -28.63 -32.26
N THR A 18 -9.71 -27.78 -32.19
CA THR A 18 -10.41 -27.20 -31.06
C THR A 18 -11.23 -28.24 -30.31
N SER A 19 -10.95 -28.47 -29.02
CA SER A 19 -11.97 -28.72 -27.96
C SER A 19 -11.38 -29.47 -26.76
N LYS A 20 -10.99 -28.76 -25.69
CA LYS A 20 -11.16 -29.27 -24.30
C LYS A 20 -11.48 -28.13 -23.35
N ILE A 21 -12.78 -28.00 -23.11
CA ILE A 21 -13.39 -27.24 -22.03
C ILE A 21 -12.96 -27.90 -20.71
N PHE A 22 -12.28 -27.15 -19.84
CA PHE A 22 -12.18 -27.49 -18.43
C PHE A 22 -13.03 -26.51 -17.63
N PHE A 23 -14.14 -27.03 -17.10
CA PHE A 23 -14.92 -26.37 -16.06
C PHE A 23 -14.10 -26.39 -14.76
N PHE A 24 -13.66 -25.23 -14.28
CA PHE A 24 -13.42 -25.05 -12.85
C PHE A 24 -14.62 -24.31 -12.25
N ARG A 25 -15.31 -25.00 -11.35
CA ARG A 25 -16.36 -24.46 -10.49
C ARG A 25 -15.87 -24.57 -9.05
N GLY A 26 -15.82 -23.44 -8.34
CA GLY A 26 -15.52 -23.32 -6.91
C GLY A 26 -14.34 -22.38 -6.67
N GLN A 27 -14.40 -21.35 -5.83
CA GLN A 27 -15.46 -20.79 -4.99
C GLN A 27 -15.40 -19.26 -5.13
N SER A 28 -16.58 -18.63 -5.17
CA SER A 28 -16.73 -17.21 -4.95
C SER A 28 -16.43 -16.89 -3.49
N ASP A 29 -15.18 -16.57 -3.15
CA ASP A 29 -14.92 -15.76 -1.97
C ASP A 29 -15.19 -14.32 -2.37
N LEU A 30 -16.20 -13.73 -1.72
CA LEU A 30 -16.55 -12.33 -1.84
C LEU A 30 -15.27 -11.50 -1.69
N GLN A 31 -14.88 -10.80 -2.76
CA GLN A 31 -13.90 -9.74 -2.65
C GLN A 31 -14.40 -8.76 -1.59
N VAL A 32 -13.55 -8.46 -0.61
CA VAL A 32 -13.76 -7.34 0.29
C VAL A 32 -13.67 -6.09 -0.60
N VAL A 33 -14.82 -5.61 -1.06
CA VAL A 33 -14.91 -4.29 -1.68
C VAL A 33 -14.50 -3.29 -0.60
N ASP A 34 -13.52 -2.44 -0.90
CA ASP A 34 -13.24 -1.30 -0.04
C ASP A 34 -14.54 -0.49 0.07
N GLU A 35 -15.11 -0.37 1.27
CA GLU A 35 -16.40 0.32 1.47
C GLU A 35 -16.34 1.79 1.00
N SER A 36 -15.15 2.37 0.83
CA SER A 36 -14.96 3.68 0.20
C SER A 36 -15.31 3.74 -1.30
N CYS A 37 -15.61 2.59 -1.92
CA CYS A 37 -15.95 2.42 -3.34
C CYS A 37 -17.45 2.21 -3.60
N LEU A 38 -18.30 2.18 -2.57
CA LEU A 38 -19.75 2.08 -2.79
C LEU A 38 -20.34 3.48 -3.05
N PRO A 39 -21.13 3.69 -4.12
CA PRO A 39 -21.85 4.94 -4.29
C PRO A 39 -22.84 5.14 -3.14
N GLU A 40 -23.01 6.37 -2.66
CA GLU A 40 -24.08 6.73 -1.72
C GLU A 40 -25.42 6.33 -2.35
N VAL A 41 -26.04 5.27 -1.84
CA VAL A 41 -27.40 4.92 -2.20
C VAL A 41 -28.31 5.98 -1.59
N SER A 42 -28.65 7.00 -2.37
CA SER A 42 -29.80 7.85 -2.12
C SER A 42 -30.99 6.94 -1.86
N GLN A 43 -31.46 6.90 -0.61
CA GLN A 43 -32.64 6.13 -0.22
C GLN A 43 -33.90 6.74 -0.85
N ASN A 44 -34.10 6.48 -2.14
CA ASN A 44 -35.40 6.66 -2.76
C ASN A 44 -36.29 5.53 -2.24
N GLN A 45 -37.16 5.88 -1.28
CA GLN A 45 -38.24 5.02 -0.82
C GLN A 45 -39.00 4.45 -2.03
N PRO A 46 -39.16 3.11 -2.15
CA PRO A 46 -40.06 2.56 -3.15
C PRO A 46 -41.50 2.99 -2.83
N PRO A 47 -42.33 3.30 -3.83
CA PRO A 47 -43.71 3.67 -3.59
C PRO A 47 -44.46 2.52 -2.91
N LYS A 48 -45.20 2.84 -1.85
CA LYS A 48 -46.04 1.89 -1.10
C LYS A 48 -46.93 1.08 -2.05
N PRO A 49 -46.97 -0.26 -1.94
CA PRO A 49 -47.91 -1.06 -2.72
C PRO A 49 -49.34 -0.74 -2.27
N ARG A 50 -50.17 -0.35 -3.25
CA ARG A 50 -51.61 -0.19 -3.09
C ARG A 50 -52.23 -1.57 -3.09
N PHE A 51 -52.81 -1.98 -1.96
CA PHE A 51 -53.66 -3.16 -1.90
C PHE A 51 -54.89 -2.95 -2.80
N VAL A 52 -55.12 -3.87 -3.74
CA VAL A 52 -56.39 -4.03 -4.45
C VAL A 52 -56.93 -5.40 -4.08
N SER A 53 -58.19 -5.41 -3.64
CA SER A 53 -58.91 -6.57 -3.13
C SER A 53 -59.35 -7.53 -4.23
N SER A 54 -59.66 -8.74 -3.77
CA SER A 54 -60.19 -9.92 -4.44
C SER A 54 -61.41 -9.68 -5.34
N ASP A 55 -61.52 -10.45 -6.44
CA ASP A 55 -62.46 -11.59 -6.53
C ASP A 55 -62.30 -12.41 -7.84
N PRO A 56 -62.85 -13.63 -7.90
CA PRO A 56 -62.31 -14.76 -8.66
C PRO A 56 -63.13 -15.10 -9.91
N GLU A 57 -62.54 -15.81 -10.89
CA GLU A 57 -63.20 -16.93 -11.58
C GLU A 57 -62.34 -17.61 -12.68
N PHE A 58 -62.69 -18.89 -12.88
CA PHE A 58 -62.40 -19.81 -13.99
C PHE A 58 -61.14 -20.69 -14.01
N ALA A 59 -61.40 -21.93 -14.44
CA ALA A 59 -60.84 -23.19 -13.98
C ALA A 59 -60.20 -24.02 -15.10
N SER A 60 -59.46 -25.06 -14.66
CA SER A 60 -59.14 -26.33 -15.36
C SER A 60 -58.17 -26.21 -16.56
N SER A 61 -57.23 -27.11 -16.83
CA SER A 61 -57.06 -28.54 -16.53
C SER A 61 -55.59 -28.92 -16.85
N LEU A 62 -55.09 -30.06 -16.33
CA LEU A 62 -54.24 -31.08 -17.00
C LEU A 62 -53.56 -32.02 -15.96
N PRO A 63 -53.15 -33.24 -16.36
CA PRO A 63 -53.26 -34.44 -15.53
C PRO A 63 -51.95 -34.98 -14.94
N SER A 64 -52.15 -35.91 -13.99
CA SER A 64 -51.18 -36.72 -13.26
C SER A 64 -50.33 -37.67 -14.11
N SER A 65 -49.05 -37.82 -13.75
CA SER A 65 -48.36 -39.11 -13.87
C SER A 65 -47.38 -39.34 -12.70
N LYS A 66 -47.31 -40.62 -12.31
CA LYS A 66 -46.62 -41.22 -11.17
C LYS A 66 -45.11 -41.21 -11.34
N TYR A 67 -44.35 -41.00 -10.26
CA TYR A 67 -43.19 -41.84 -9.89
C TYR A 67 -42.90 -41.62 -8.40
N GLY A 68 -42.92 -42.71 -7.62
CA GLY A 68 -42.57 -42.72 -6.20
C GLY A 68 -41.12 -43.10 -5.99
N PHE A 69 -40.51 -42.55 -4.94
CA PHE A 69 -39.22 -43.01 -4.41
C PHE A 69 -39.26 -42.93 -2.87
N GLN A 70 -39.04 -44.07 -2.23
CA GLN A 70 -38.59 -44.19 -0.83
C GLN A 70 -37.06 -44.33 -0.81
N PRO A 71 -36.39 -43.93 0.27
CA PRO A 71 -35.05 -44.42 0.59
C PRO A 71 -35.03 -45.36 1.82
N GLU A 72 -34.36 -46.51 1.66
CA GLU A 72 -33.88 -47.39 2.72
C GLU A 72 -32.59 -46.84 3.37
N PRO A 73 -32.31 -47.14 4.65
CA PRO A 73 -30.99 -46.98 5.26
C PRO A 73 -30.24 -48.31 5.41
N HIS A 74 -28.91 -48.25 5.26
CA HIS A 74 -27.98 -49.37 5.37
C HIS A 74 -27.71 -49.82 6.82
N ASP A 75 -27.57 -51.14 6.93
CA ASP A 75 -27.28 -51.98 8.08
C ASP A 75 -25.78 -51.97 8.48
N VAL A 76 -25.51 -51.99 9.78
CA VAL A 76 -24.19 -52.26 10.38
C VAL A 76 -24.41 -53.17 11.57
N SER A 77 -23.76 -54.35 11.58
CA SER A 77 -23.82 -55.30 12.68
C SER A 77 -22.44 -55.68 13.23
N ARG A 78 -22.46 -56.14 14.51
CA ARG A 78 -21.45 -56.81 15.36
C ARG A 78 -20.48 -55.90 16.15
N ILE A 79 -20.23 -56.07 17.46
CA ILE A 79 -20.16 -57.26 18.35
C ILE A 79 -20.67 -56.96 19.79
N GLN A 80 -21.12 -58.00 20.48
CA GLN A 80 -21.63 -58.09 21.86
C GLN A 80 -20.58 -58.03 23.00
N ASP A 81 -21.13 -57.81 24.20
CA ASP A 81 -20.72 -58.20 25.56
C ASP A 81 -19.86 -57.25 26.41
N LEU A 82 -20.49 -56.68 27.46
CA LEU A 82 -20.10 -56.90 28.86
C LEU A 82 -21.12 -56.28 29.86
N LYS A 83 -21.34 -57.00 30.96
CA LYS A 83 -22.35 -56.83 32.03
C LYS A 83 -22.20 -55.57 32.89
N THR A 84 -23.34 -55.03 33.33
CA THR A 84 -23.60 -54.13 34.48
C THR A 84 -23.41 -54.85 35.85
N PRO A 85 -23.56 -54.20 37.04
CA PRO A 85 -23.63 -52.75 37.37
C PRO A 85 -22.79 -52.36 38.63
N GLN A 86 -22.63 -51.06 38.93
CA GLN A 86 -23.10 -50.46 40.20
C GLN A 86 -22.88 -48.93 40.29
N HIS A 87 -23.84 -48.31 40.97
CA HIS A 87 -24.10 -46.89 41.11
C HIS A 87 -23.35 -46.34 42.33
N ILE A 88 -22.57 -45.26 42.18
CA ILE A 88 -21.99 -44.52 43.31
C ILE A 88 -22.38 -43.04 43.18
N THR A 89 -22.92 -42.51 44.26
CA THR A 89 -23.43 -41.15 44.46
C THR A 89 -22.31 -40.13 44.72
N PRO A 90 -22.53 -38.83 44.42
CA PRO A 90 -21.52 -37.79 44.60
C PRO A 90 -21.39 -37.33 46.06
N VAL A 91 -20.15 -37.22 46.53
CA VAL A 91 -19.76 -36.79 47.87
C VAL A 91 -19.75 -35.25 47.98
N LYS A 92 -20.46 -34.72 48.97
CA LYS A 92 -20.37 -33.32 49.46
C LYS A 92 -19.09 -33.10 50.28
N PRO A 93 -18.37 -31.98 50.13
CA PRO A 93 -17.44 -31.53 51.16
C PRO A 93 -18.16 -30.69 52.23
N GLN A 94 -18.15 -31.17 53.49
CA GLN A 94 -18.52 -30.38 54.66
C GLN A 94 -17.32 -29.53 55.11
N ALA A 95 -17.43 -28.20 55.00
CA ALA A 95 -16.54 -27.26 55.69
C ALA A 95 -17.26 -26.73 56.95
N ARG A 96 -16.74 -27.07 58.14
CA ARG A 96 -17.16 -26.47 59.42
C ARG A 96 -16.42 -25.15 59.62
N TRP A 97 -17.16 -24.05 59.58
CA TRP A 97 -16.75 -22.71 60.05
C TRP A 97 -17.58 -22.33 61.28
N ALA A 98 -16.92 -22.11 62.41
CA ALA A 98 -17.30 -21.21 63.51
C ALA A 98 -16.03 -21.15 64.38
N ARG A 99 -15.37 -20.03 64.65
CA ARG A 99 -15.82 -18.71 65.11
C ARG A 99 -14.60 -17.78 64.96
N GLU A 100 -14.81 -16.46 64.96
CA GLU A 100 -13.79 -15.38 64.96
C GLU A 100 -13.38 -14.73 63.63
N ARG A 101 -14.33 -14.18 62.87
CA ARG A 101 -14.05 -13.05 61.96
C ARG A 101 -15.22 -12.08 61.90
N ARG A 102 -15.30 -11.14 62.84
CA ARG A 102 -16.18 -9.95 62.74
C ARG A 102 -15.45 -8.60 62.82
N LEU A 103 -14.12 -8.59 62.88
CA LEU A 103 -13.35 -7.34 62.98
C LEU A 103 -12.64 -6.90 61.68
N TRP A 104 -12.37 -7.81 60.74
CA TRP A 104 -11.62 -7.48 59.50
C TRP A 104 -12.48 -6.87 58.38
N VAL A 105 -13.77 -7.19 58.32
CA VAL A 105 -14.66 -6.72 57.23
C VAL A 105 -14.99 -5.23 57.38
N PHE A 106 -15.11 -4.73 58.61
CA PHE A 106 -15.35 -3.30 58.85
C PHE A 106 -14.09 -2.44 58.60
N GLY A 107 -12.90 -2.99 58.81
CA GLY A 107 -11.64 -2.29 58.52
C GLY A 107 -11.42 -2.05 57.02
N ILE A 108 -11.77 -3.01 56.17
CA ILE A 108 -11.60 -2.90 54.71
C ILE A 108 -12.57 -1.87 54.11
N ILE A 109 -13.80 -1.80 54.60
CA ILE A 109 -14.81 -0.83 54.13
C ILE A 109 -14.43 0.61 54.52
N ALA A 110 -13.88 0.81 55.72
CA ALA A 110 -13.42 2.14 56.16
C ALA A 110 -12.22 2.65 55.35
N ILE A 111 -11.29 1.76 54.98
CA ILE A 111 -10.12 2.11 54.14
C ILE A 111 -10.57 2.47 52.72
N LEU A 112 -11.52 1.75 52.13
CA LEU A 112 -12.04 2.05 50.79
C LEU A 112 -12.83 3.37 50.75
N LEU A 113 -13.55 3.72 51.81
CA LEU A 113 -14.24 5.02 51.91
C LEU A 113 -13.26 6.20 52.07
N LEU A 114 -12.16 6.02 52.81
CA LEU A 114 -11.12 7.05 52.96
C LEU A 114 -10.36 7.30 51.66
N VAL A 115 -10.07 6.25 50.89
CA VAL A 115 -9.44 6.40 49.56
C VAL A 115 -10.40 7.07 48.56
N GLY A 116 -11.69 6.76 48.62
CA GLY A 116 -12.71 7.41 47.78
C GLY A 116 -12.86 8.92 48.04
N ILE A 117 -12.81 9.35 49.30
CA ILE A 117 -12.90 10.79 49.67
C ILE A 117 -11.61 11.54 49.29
N SER A 118 -10.45 10.88 49.38
CA SER A 118 -9.15 11.46 49.02
C SER A 118 -9.00 11.70 47.52
N VAL A 119 -9.56 10.81 46.68
CA VAL A 119 -9.59 10.99 45.21
C VAL A 119 -10.69 12.00 44.81
N GLY A 120 -11.80 12.06 45.55
CA GLY A 120 -12.89 13.02 45.31
C GLY A 120 -12.53 14.49 45.60
N LEU A 121 -11.59 14.76 46.50
CA LEU A 121 -11.14 16.13 46.82
C LEU A 121 -9.96 16.62 45.96
N GLY A 122 -9.27 15.72 45.25
CA GLY A 122 -8.14 16.06 44.37
C GLY A 122 -8.51 16.54 42.97
N VAL A 123 -9.74 16.28 42.50
CA VAL A 123 -10.22 16.66 41.15
C VAL A 123 -11.18 17.87 41.20
N GLY A 124 -11.47 18.41 42.39
CA GLY A 124 -12.57 19.36 42.62
C GLY A 124 -12.23 20.85 42.78
N LEU A 125 -10.97 21.28 42.70
CA LEU A 125 -10.60 22.69 42.94
C LEU A 125 -9.61 23.20 41.89
N GLY A 126 -10.16 23.67 40.77
CA GLY A 126 -9.39 24.32 39.70
C GLY A 126 -10.23 25.04 38.65
N LEU A 127 -11.46 25.48 38.96
CA LEU A 127 -12.25 26.31 38.05
C LEU A 127 -11.82 27.78 38.18
N LYS A 128 -10.87 28.20 37.34
CA LYS A 128 -10.61 29.63 37.08
C LYS A 128 -11.50 30.06 35.89
N LYS A 129 -12.34 31.05 36.18
CA LYS A 129 -13.29 31.77 35.30
C LYS A 129 -12.73 32.03 33.89
N GLN A 130 -13.44 31.56 32.86
CA GLN A 130 -13.21 31.91 31.45
C GLN A 130 -14.18 33.04 31.05
N PRO A 131 -13.74 34.09 30.34
CA PRO A 131 -14.64 34.98 29.61
C PRO A 131 -15.20 34.25 28.39
N SER A 132 -16.49 34.46 28.14
CA SER A 132 -17.22 33.98 26.97
C SER A 132 -16.62 34.51 25.66
N ASP A 133 -16.79 33.71 24.61
CA ASP A 133 -16.57 33.99 23.19
C ASP A 133 -15.26 33.43 22.59
N ALA A 134 -15.25 32.11 22.36
CA ALA A 134 -14.46 31.45 21.33
C ALA A 134 -15.28 30.31 20.71
N PRO A 135 -15.31 30.14 19.37
CA PRO A 135 -16.15 29.16 18.71
C PRO A 135 -15.65 27.73 18.97
N ALA A 136 -16.59 26.79 19.07
CA ALA A 136 -16.33 25.38 19.35
C ALA A 136 -15.44 24.75 18.26
N LEU A 137 -14.31 24.18 18.69
CA LEU A 137 -13.54 23.21 17.91
C LEU A 137 -14.39 21.95 17.76
N GLU A 138 -14.93 21.74 16.57
CA GLU A 138 -15.60 20.51 16.18
C GLU A 138 -14.54 19.39 16.24
N LYS A 139 -14.71 18.46 17.19
CA LYS A 139 -13.95 17.20 17.19
C LYS A 139 -14.27 16.50 15.88
N LEU A 140 -13.30 16.44 14.97
CA LEU A 140 -13.27 15.47 13.88
C LEU A 140 -13.64 14.11 14.48
N GLY A 141 -14.73 13.54 13.99
CA GLY A 141 -15.34 12.32 14.51
C GLY A 141 -14.27 11.25 14.69
N GLY A 142 -14.17 10.72 15.91
CA GLY A 142 -13.46 9.48 16.13
C GLY A 142 -14.20 8.39 15.36
N ASP A 143 -13.54 7.81 14.36
CA ASP A 143 -14.01 6.61 13.66
C ASP A 143 -14.08 5.45 14.65
N GLY A 144 -15.21 5.37 15.37
CA GLY A 144 -15.70 4.17 16.01
C GLY A 144 -16.33 3.27 14.94
N ALA A 145 -15.51 2.70 14.07
CA ALA A 145 -15.92 1.66 13.15
C ALA A 145 -14.79 0.64 13.02
N ASN A 146 -15.18 -0.63 13.02
CA ASN A 146 -14.33 -1.79 12.84
C ASN A 146 -13.85 -1.86 11.38
N THR A 147 -13.11 -0.86 10.91
CA THR A 147 -12.62 -0.83 9.53
C THR A 147 -11.31 -1.61 9.46
N THR A 148 -11.36 -2.73 8.74
CA THR A 148 -10.21 -3.53 8.36
C THR A 148 -9.30 -2.79 7.37
N SER A 149 -9.83 -1.76 6.70
CA SER A 149 -9.15 -0.95 5.68
C SER A 149 -8.07 -0.01 6.26
N ILE A 150 -6.94 0.06 5.56
CA ILE A 150 -5.79 0.90 5.88
C ILE A 150 -5.61 1.95 4.78
N ARG A 151 -5.36 3.21 5.16
CA ARG A 151 -5.21 4.29 4.18
C ARG A 151 -3.93 4.11 3.35
N ARG A 152 -4.03 4.18 2.02
CA ARG A 152 -2.91 4.04 1.07
C ARG A 152 -2.32 5.40 0.67
N GLN A 153 -1.16 5.39 0.00
CA GLN A 153 -0.54 6.59 -0.56
C GLN A 153 -1.31 7.07 -1.80
N LEU A 154 -1.58 8.37 -1.88
CA LEU A 154 -2.43 8.98 -2.92
C LEU A 154 -1.73 10.03 -3.78
N LEU A 155 -0.48 10.34 -3.45
CA LEU A 155 0.31 11.41 -4.05
C LEU A 155 1.55 10.81 -4.68
N ALA A 156 2.05 11.46 -5.72
CA ALA A 156 3.41 11.26 -6.21
C ALA A 156 4.15 12.60 -6.25
N VAL A 157 5.43 12.59 -5.90
CA VAL A 157 6.29 13.77 -5.96
C VAL A 157 7.58 13.42 -6.66
N THR A 158 8.00 14.27 -7.59
CA THR A 158 9.29 14.15 -8.26
C THR A 158 9.88 15.54 -8.51
N ALA A 159 11.16 15.62 -8.87
CA ALA A 159 11.85 16.89 -9.05
C ALA A 159 12.71 16.87 -10.32
N VAL A 160 12.59 17.92 -11.14
CA VAL A 160 13.40 18.12 -12.34
C VAL A 160 13.67 19.61 -12.52
N ASN A 161 14.86 20.01 -12.97
CA ASN A 161 15.22 21.42 -13.23
C ASN A 161 14.82 22.39 -12.11
N SER A 162 15.22 22.08 -10.87
CA SER A 162 14.92 22.88 -9.68
C SER A 162 13.42 23.16 -9.48
N THR A 163 12.57 22.23 -9.90
CA THR A 163 11.12 22.30 -9.77
C THR A 163 10.59 20.98 -9.24
N LEU A 164 9.85 21.04 -8.14
CA LEU A 164 9.05 19.94 -7.64
C LEU A 164 7.74 19.87 -8.41
N TYR A 165 7.36 18.66 -8.78
CA TYR A 165 6.06 18.33 -9.35
C TYR A 165 5.34 17.43 -8.37
N VAL A 166 4.18 17.88 -7.90
CA VAL A 166 3.29 17.09 -7.05
C VAL A 166 2.10 16.65 -7.90
N PHE A 167 1.87 15.35 -7.97
CA PHE A 167 0.77 14.73 -8.71
C PHE A 167 -0.25 14.16 -7.74
N ALA A 168 -1.53 14.32 -8.08
CA ALA A 168 -2.65 13.80 -7.33
C ALA A 168 -3.84 13.54 -8.25
N ARG A 169 -4.76 12.68 -7.82
CA ARG A 169 -6.05 12.55 -8.50
C ARG A 169 -7.03 13.61 -7.99
N GLY A 170 -7.73 14.27 -8.91
CA GLY A 170 -8.78 15.25 -8.60
C GLY A 170 -10.11 14.58 -8.24
N GLN A 171 -11.07 15.36 -7.73
CA GLN A 171 -12.47 14.90 -7.54
C GLN A 171 -13.17 14.54 -8.87
N ASP A 172 -12.65 15.01 -10.00
CA ASP A 172 -13.08 14.65 -11.34
C ASP A 172 -12.45 13.34 -11.86
N ASN A 173 -11.70 12.64 -10.99
CA ASN A 173 -10.94 11.43 -11.32
C ASN A 173 -9.85 11.62 -12.38
N ASP A 174 -9.43 12.84 -12.71
CA ASP A 174 -8.28 13.08 -13.59
C ASP A 174 -6.98 13.19 -12.77
N ILE A 175 -5.82 13.05 -13.42
CA ILE A 175 -4.52 13.35 -12.79
C ILE A 175 -4.21 14.84 -12.95
N TRP A 176 -4.06 15.49 -11.80
CA TRP A 176 -3.65 16.88 -11.68
C TRP A 176 -2.22 16.95 -11.17
N PHE A 177 -1.52 18.01 -11.55
CA PHE A 177 -0.21 18.33 -11.01
C PHE A 177 -0.10 19.79 -10.61
N ARG A 178 0.77 20.07 -9.64
CA ARG A 178 1.17 21.43 -9.27
C ARG A 178 2.67 21.51 -9.11
N MET A 179 3.22 22.64 -9.54
CA MET A 179 4.66 22.88 -9.53
C MET A 179 5.06 23.80 -8.37
N ARG A 180 6.23 23.55 -7.80
CA ARG A 180 6.86 24.43 -6.81
C ARG A 180 8.33 24.59 -7.16
N SER A 181 8.80 25.84 -7.24
CA SER A 181 10.22 26.09 -7.44
C SER A 181 11.00 25.63 -6.21
N THR A 182 12.08 24.89 -6.44
CA THR A 182 13.08 24.57 -5.41
C THR A 182 14.26 25.51 -5.44
N ASP A 183 14.35 26.35 -6.47
CA ASP A 183 15.43 27.30 -6.64
C ASP A 183 15.25 28.52 -5.72
N SER A 184 16.19 28.64 -4.79
CA SER A 184 16.38 29.82 -3.96
C SER A 184 17.69 30.47 -4.39
N THR A 185 17.79 30.94 -5.65
CA THR A 185 19.00 31.54 -6.26
C THR A 185 19.71 32.62 -5.42
N THR A 186 19.04 33.13 -4.39
CA THR A 186 19.62 33.91 -3.30
C THR A 186 19.11 33.35 -1.98
N ALA A 187 19.91 33.38 -0.91
CA ALA A 187 19.53 32.91 0.44
C ALA A 187 18.25 33.57 1.04
N ASN A 188 17.60 34.48 0.31
CA ASN A 188 16.41 35.24 0.68
C ASN A 188 15.19 35.01 -0.21
N ARG A 189 15.21 34.09 -1.20
CA ARG A 189 14.01 33.79 -2.01
C ARG A 189 13.34 32.52 -1.50
N SER A 190 12.20 32.66 -0.84
CA SER A 190 11.41 31.50 -0.41
C SER A 190 10.92 30.70 -1.61
N ALA A 191 11.01 29.38 -1.55
CA ALA A 191 10.41 28.48 -2.53
C ALA A 191 8.91 28.77 -2.70
N THR A 192 8.49 29.15 -3.90
CA THR A 192 7.11 29.50 -4.21
C THR A 192 6.42 28.42 -5.02
N TRP A 193 5.15 28.19 -4.73
CA TRP A 193 4.25 27.52 -5.66
C TRP A 193 4.22 28.30 -6.98
N GLY A 194 4.22 27.57 -8.10
CA GLY A 194 3.98 28.14 -9.42
C GLY A 194 2.50 28.45 -9.61
N GLY A 195 2.00 28.20 -10.82
CA GLY A 195 0.57 28.26 -11.12
C GLY A 195 -0.29 27.37 -10.21
N ASP A 196 -1.60 27.48 -10.39
CA ASP A 196 -2.53 26.57 -9.72
C ASP A 196 -2.44 25.15 -10.32
N TRP A 197 -3.17 24.21 -9.74
CA TRP A 197 -3.29 22.85 -10.25
C TRP A 197 -3.67 22.84 -11.73
N SER A 198 -2.98 21.99 -12.50
CA SER A 198 -3.17 21.84 -13.95
C SER A 198 -3.21 20.36 -14.33
N LYS A 199 -3.89 20.02 -15.43
CA LYS A 199 -3.87 18.68 -16.02
C LYS A 199 -2.77 18.56 -17.06
N PRO A 200 -2.11 17.39 -17.24
CA PRO A 200 -1.09 17.18 -18.28
C PRO A 200 -1.55 17.62 -19.69
N PHE A 201 -2.83 17.42 -20.02
CA PHE A 201 -3.40 17.69 -21.35
C PHE A 201 -4.55 18.71 -21.34
N GLY A 202 -4.65 19.50 -20.26
CA GLY A 202 -5.73 20.48 -20.06
C GLY A 202 -7.12 19.86 -19.91
N ASP A 203 -8.13 20.71 -19.86
CA ASP A 203 -9.53 20.33 -19.56
C ASP A 203 -10.25 19.62 -20.73
N GLY A 204 -9.62 19.56 -21.92
CA GLY A 204 -10.18 18.89 -23.09
C GLY A 204 -10.02 17.36 -23.06
N SER A 205 -9.20 16.83 -22.15
CA SER A 205 -9.02 15.39 -21.94
C SER A 205 -10.17 14.82 -21.11
N SER A 206 -10.77 13.72 -21.58
CA SER A 206 -11.83 12.99 -20.86
C SER A 206 -11.31 11.72 -20.18
N THR A 207 -10.00 11.62 -19.95
CA THR A 207 -9.39 10.45 -19.32
C THR A 207 -9.65 10.47 -17.82
N THR A 208 -10.14 9.34 -17.29
CA THR A 208 -10.38 9.16 -15.86
C THR A 208 -9.56 8.01 -15.31
N PHE A 209 -9.18 8.14 -14.04
CA PHE A 209 -8.28 7.25 -13.33
C PHE A 209 -8.96 6.62 -12.13
N SER A 210 -8.74 5.32 -11.96
CA SER A 210 -9.27 4.54 -10.84
C SER A 210 -8.34 4.56 -9.63
N GLY A 211 -7.04 4.82 -9.81
CA GLY A 211 -6.03 4.81 -8.75
C GLY A 211 -5.17 6.07 -8.69
N PRO A 212 -4.29 6.18 -7.68
CA PRO A 212 -3.38 7.31 -7.54
C PRO A 212 -2.28 7.28 -8.62
N PRO A 213 -1.65 8.44 -8.89
CA PRO A 213 -0.49 8.50 -9.75
C PRO A 213 0.77 7.98 -9.04
N THR A 214 1.67 7.38 -9.80
CA THR A 214 3.10 7.23 -9.48
C THR A 214 3.91 8.07 -10.46
N ALA A 215 5.00 8.69 -10.03
CA ALA A 215 5.85 9.48 -10.92
C ALA A 215 7.34 9.24 -10.66
N VAL A 216 8.15 9.32 -11.70
CA VAL A 216 9.61 9.18 -11.64
C VAL A 216 10.28 10.22 -12.53
N THR A 217 11.39 10.77 -12.04
CA THR A 217 12.32 11.55 -12.86
C THR A 217 13.49 10.65 -13.24
N TRP A 218 13.77 10.59 -14.53
CA TRP A 218 14.85 9.82 -15.10
C TRP A 218 15.30 10.48 -16.40
N GLU A 219 16.51 10.15 -16.84
CA GLU A 219 17.27 10.88 -17.85
C GLU A 219 17.47 12.37 -17.47
N GLU A 220 18.24 13.10 -18.28
CA GLU A 220 18.28 14.55 -18.13
C GLU A 220 16.92 15.14 -18.53
N ASN A 221 16.21 15.71 -17.55
CA ASN A 221 15.04 16.56 -17.76
C ASN A 221 13.72 15.90 -18.16
N ARG A 222 13.49 14.65 -17.73
CA ARG A 222 12.26 13.94 -18.02
C ARG A 222 11.52 13.45 -16.78
N ILE A 223 10.19 13.58 -16.83
CA ILE A 223 9.27 12.96 -15.87
C ILE A 223 8.41 11.95 -16.63
N ASN A 224 8.16 10.80 -16.01
CA ASN A 224 7.07 9.92 -16.38
C ASN A 224 6.07 9.80 -15.24
N VAL A 225 4.79 9.89 -15.57
CA VAL A 225 3.66 9.69 -14.66
C VAL A 225 2.89 8.47 -15.11
N PHE A 226 2.45 7.66 -14.17
CA PHE A 226 1.69 6.43 -14.38
C PHE A 226 0.45 6.43 -13.50
N ALA A 227 -0.70 5.99 -14.00
CA ALA A 227 -1.89 5.83 -13.18
C ALA A 227 -2.85 4.77 -13.73
N PRO A 228 -3.53 3.99 -12.88
CA PRO A 228 -4.58 3.06 -13.30
C PRO A 228 -5.79 3.79 -13.91
N SER A 229 -6.24 3.37 -15.10
CA SER A 229 -7.40 3.92 -15.79
C SER A 229 -8.71 3.34 -15.28
N SER A 230 -9.73 4.19 -15.06
CA SER A 230 -11.08 3.71 -14.71
C SER A 230 -11.75 2.97 -15.86
N ARG A 231 -11.45 3.35 -17.11
CA ARG A 231 -12.17 2.84 -18.30
C ARG A 231 -11.58 1.55 -18.83
N LEU A 232 -10.25 1.49 -18.88
CA LEU A 232 -9.53 0.38 -19.49
C LEU A 232 -9.02 -0.63 -18.46
N ALA A 233 -9.09 -0.29 -17.17
CA ALA A 233 -8.57 -1.07 -16.05
C ALA A 233 -7.08 -1.44 -16.22
N ASN A 234 -6.32 -0.64 -16.97
CA ASN A 234 -4.89 -0.79 -17.25
C ASN A 234 -4.08 0.40 -16.72
N VAL A 235 -2.77 0.35 -16.88
CA VAL A 235 -1.90 1.51 -16.57
C VAL A 235 -1.79 2.41 -17.79
N LEU A 236 -2.06 3.71 -17.59
CA LEU A 236 -1.72 4.75 -18.55
C LEU A 236 -0.48 5.52 -18.12
N THR A 237 0.28 6.02 -19.09
CA THR A 237 1.49 6.82 -18.85
C THR A 237 1.49 8.14 -19.63
N ALA A 238 2.06 9.18 -19.04
CA ALA A 238 2.35 10.44 -19.71
C ALA A 238 3.82 10.80 -19.45
N SER A 239 4.50 11.34 -20.46
CA SER A 239 5.86 11.84 -20.31
C SER A 239 5.89 13.36 -20.41
N PHE A 240 6.75 13.98 -19.60
CA PHE A 240 7.10 15.40 -19.71
C PHE A 240 8.58 15.49 -20.03
N VAL A 241 8.91 16.06 -21.18
CA VAL A 241 10.28 16.16 -21.69
C VAL A 241 10.49 17.59 -22.18
N ASN A 242 11.58 18.22 -21.77
CA ASN A 242 11.98 19.55 -22.25
C ASN A 242 10.87 20.63 -22.19
N GLY A 243 10.06 20.61 -21.12
CA GLY A 243 9.01 21.61 -20.90
C GLY A 243 7.65 21.28 -21.51
N ALA A 244 7.49 20.15 -22.20
CA ALA A 244 6.25 19.76 -22.85
C ALA A 244 5.81 18.34 -22.45
N TRP A 245 4.49 18.15 -22.29
CA TRP A 245 3.89 16.83 -22.15
C TRP A 245 3.79 16.11 -23.50
N SER A 246 3.73 14.78 -23.46
CA SER A 246 3.44 13.92 -24.62
C SER A 246 2.11 14.26 -25.31
N ASN A 247 1.85 13.71 -26.49
CA ASN A 247 0.57 13.87 -27.17
C ASN A 247 -0.50 12.91 -26.59
N GLY A 248 -0.86 13.13 -25.33
CA GLY A 248 -1.85 12.32 -24.60
C GLY A 248 -1.26 11.18 -23.78
N TRP A 249 -2.16 10.43 -23.14
CA TRP A 249 -1.85 9.27 -22.31
C TRP A 249 -1.55 8.05 -23.20
N GLY A 250 -0.35 7.49 -23.07
CA GLY A 250 0.03 6.20 -23.62
C GLY A 250 -0.53 5.05 -22.78
N ASN A 251 -0.78 3.90 -23.41
CA ASN A 251 -1.36 2.72 -22.78
C ASN A 251 -0.31 1.63 -22.63
N LEU A 252 -0.12 1.09 -21.42
CA LEU A 252 0.85 0.03 -21.16
C LEU A 252 0.31 -1.40 -21.36
N GLY A 253 -0.96 -1.56 -21.76
CA GLY A 253 -1.50 -2.79 -22.33
C GLY A 253 -2.09 -3.82 -21.37
N VAL A 254 -1.62 -3.93 -20.13
CA VAL A 254 -2.11 -4.93 -19.17
C VAL A 254 -3.09 -4.38 -18.15
N THR A 255 -4.00 -5.23 -17.70
CA THR A 255 -4.91 -4.90 -16.62
C THR A 255 -4.19 -4.81 -15.28
N THR A 256 -4.70 -3.99 -14.36
CA THR A 256 -4.06 -3.73 -13.09
C THR A 256 -5.05 -3.59 -11.95
N ALA A 257 -4.65 -4.08 -10.78
CA ALA A 257 -5.28 -3.94 -9.48
C ALA A 257 -4.52 -3.01 -8.54
N SER A 258 -3.37 -2.46 -8.96
CA SER A 258 -2.54 -1.62 -8.11
C SER A 258 -1.96 -0.42 -8.87
N PRO A 259 -1.48 0.62 -8.17
CA PRO A 259 -0.61 1.61 -8.78
C PRO A 259 0.71 0.95 -9.22
N VAL A 260 1.49 1.68 -10.01
CA VAL A 260 2.80 1.19 -10.46
C VAL A 260 3.82 1.35 -9.34
N ALA A 261 4.43 0.24 -8.91
CA ALA A 261 5.64 0.25 -8.12
C ALA A 261 6.83 0.52 -9.04
N LEU A 262 7.67 1.49 -8.70
CA LEU A 262 8.81 1.89 -9.50
C LEU A 262 10.11 1.67 -8.74
N CYS A 263 11.16 1.24 -9.44
CA CYS A 263 12.53 1.50 -9.00
C CYS A 263 13.39 1.97 -10.16
N LYS A 264 14.31 2.89 -9.86
CA LYS A 264 15.24 3.48 -10.82
C LYS A 264 16.64 2.91 -10.58
N MET A 265 17.32 2.53 -11.64
CA MET A 265 18.75 2.26 -11.65
C MET A 265 19.45 3.40 -12.37
N ALA A 266 20.36 4.09 -11.68
CA ALA A 266 21.05 5.26 -12.20
C ALA A 266 22.54 5.00 -12.53
N ASP A 267 23.04 3.79 -12.29
CA ASP A 267 24.46 3.44 -12.35
C ASP A 267 24.73 2.10 -13.07
N PHE A 268 25.97 1.98 -13.55
CA PHE A 268 26.63 0.85 -14.20
C PHE A 268 26.00 -0.53 -13.98
N TYR A 269 25.53 -1.14 -15.08
CA TYR A 269 25.14 -2.55 -15.13
C TYR A 269 26.31 -3.38 -15.70
N PRO A 270 27.00 -4.22 -14.91
CA PRO A 270 27.85 -5.26 -15.46
C PRO A 270 26.93 -6.37 -16.00
N GLY A 271 26.44 -6.21 -17.22
CA GLY A 271 25.81 -7.32 -17.92
C GLY A 271 26.80 -8.47 -18.10
N PRO A 272 26.34 -9.71 -18.32
CA PRO A 272 27.18 -10.77 -18.86
C PRO A 272 27.50 -10.41 -20.31
N GLY A 273 28.46 -9.52 -20.51
CA GLY A 273 28.95 -9.15 -21.83
C GLY A 273 29.81 -10.27 -22.37
N ASP A 274 29.40 -10.86 -23.50
CA ASP A 274 30.12 -11.95 -24.17
C ASP A 274 31.58 -11.61 -24.58
N ASN A 275 32.06 -10.37 -24.41
CA ASN A 275 33.43 -9.99 -24.79
C ASN A 275 34.07 -8.86 -23.96
N GLY A 276 33.66 -8.63 -22.71
CA GLY A 276 34.40 -7.72 -21.82
C GLY A 276 34.49 -6.26 -22.27
N THR A 277 33.64 -5.81 -23.21
CA THR A 277 33.47 -4.39 -23.51
C THR A 277 32.64 -3.73 -22.40
N GLN A 278 33.30 -2.77 -21.76
CA GLN A 278 32.89 -1.98 -20.60
C GLN A 278 31.56 -1.24 -20.87
N GLY A 279 30.51 -1.55 -20.10
CA GLY A 279 29.12 -1.14 -20.36
C GLY A 279 28.83 0.33 -20.07
N ASP A 280 27.98 0.92 -20.91
CA ASP A 280 27.46 2.28 -20.81
C ASP A 280 26.58 2.47 -19.55
N TYR A 281 26.47 3.72 -19.08
CA TYR A 281 25.57 4.09 -18.00
C TYR A 281 24.12 3.91 -18.45
N LEU A 282 23.44 2.87 -17.97
CA LEU A 282 22.02 2.66 -18.25
C LEU A 282 21.18 3.42 -17.24
N ASP A 283 20.54 4.52 -17.65
CA ASP A 283 19.37 5.04 -16.91
C ASP A 283 18.19 4.11 -17.22
N ARG A 284 17.83 3.29 -16.24
CA ARG A 284 16.75 2.28 -16.35
C ARG A 284 15.68 2.58 -15.32
N ILE A 285 14.43 2.47 -15.74
CA ILE A 285 13.30 2.38 -14.81
C ILE A 285 12.63 1.03 -14.94
N ASP A 286 12.38 0.41 -13.80
CA ASP A 286 11.63 -0.83 -13.69
C ASP A 286 10.28 -0.56 -13.05
N GLN A 287 9.25 -1.24 -13.56
CA GLN A 287 7.86 -1.08 -13.18
C GLN A 287 7.25 -2.42 -12.79
N TRP A 288 6.53 -2.45 -11.69
CA TRP A 288 5.76 -3.61 -11.26
C TRP A 288 4.31 -3.23 -10.95
N ILE A 289 3.41 -4.14 -11.27
CA ILE A 289 1.99 -4.03 -10.93
C ILE A 289 1.45 -5.39 -10.55
N THR A 290 0.31 -5.38 -9.88
CA THR A 290 -0.52 -6.57 -9.66
C THR A 290 -1.66 -6.54 -10.67
N ASP A 291 -1.90 -7.62 -11.40
CA ASP A 291 -3.00 -7.71 -12.36
C ASP A 291 -4.34 -7.96 -11.67
N ASN A 292 -5.43 -7.38 -12.16
CA ASN A 292 -6.75 -7.56 -11.54
C ASN A 292 -7.47 -8.86 -11.93
N LYS A 293 -7.01 -9.58 -12.97
CA LYS A 293 -7.66 -10.83 -13.41
C LYS A 293 -7.02 -12.06 -12.79
N THR A 294 -5.70 -12.11 -12.81
CA THR A 294 -4.89 -13.24 -12.36
C THR A 294 -4.30 -13.01 -10.98
N ALA A 295 -4.28 -11.75 -10.54
CA ALA A 295 -3.53 -11.31 -9.38
C ALA A 295 -2.03 -11.66 -9.45
N ASN A 296 -1.51 -11.92 -10.66
CA ASN A 296 -0.09 -12.06 -10.87
C ASN A 296 0.61 -10.70 -10.76
N VAL A 297 1.86 -10.72 -10.31
CA VAL A 297 2.73 -9.56 -10.46
C VAL A 297 3.29 -9.56 -11.87
N PHE A 298 3.20 -8.42 -12.55
CA PHE A 298 3.80 -8.19 -13.86
C PHE A 298 4.94 -7.21 -13.73
N HIS A 299 5.99 -7.43 -14.51
CA HIS A 299 7.18 -6.58 -14.57
C HIS A 299 7.37 -6.04 -15.98
N ASN A 300 7.74 -4.77 -16.08
CA ASN A 300 8.18 -4.11 -17.30
C ASN A 300 9.37 -3.22 -16.96
N PHE A 301 10.24 -2.95 -17.92
CA PHE A 301 11.38 -2.07 -17.73
C PHE A 301 11.66 -1.27 -18.99
N TRP A 302 12.12 -0.04 -18.81
CA TRP A 302 12.57 0.83 -19.89
C TRP A 302 14.02 1.22 -19.68
N LEU A 303 14.80 1.12 -20.75
CA LEU A 303 16.21 1.49 -20.81
C LEU A 303 16.39 2.74 -21.67
N HIS A 304 17.40 3.54 -21.32
CA HIS A 304 17.96 4.54 -22.22
C HIS A 304 18.86 3.85 -23.26
N GLU A 305 18.57 3.99 -24.55
CA GLU A 305 19.47 3.59 -25.65
C GLU A 305 19.76 4.78 -26.58
N ASP A 306 20.99 4.83 -27.12
CA ASP A 306 21.51 5.91 -27.99
C ASP A 306 20.64 6.26 -29.21
N ASN A 307 19.69 5.39 -29.60
CA ASN A 307 18.83 5.54 -30.78
C ASN A 307 17.34 5.78 -30.47
N GLY A 308 16.98 6.00 -29.20
CA GLY A 308 15.61 6.34 -28.81
C GLY A 308 14.86 5.23 -28.10
N PHE A 309 13.84 5.68 -27.38
CA PHE A 309 13.02 4.94 -26.42
C PHE A 309 12.51 3.60 -26.93
N LEU A 310 12.39 2.64 -26.01
CA LEU A 310 11.26 1.72 -26.11
C LEU A 310 10.00 2.57 -25.85
N PHE A 311 9.22 2.84 -26.90
CA PHE A 311 7.86 3.32 -26.75
C PHE A 311 7.05 2.33 -25.89
N PRO A 312 5.89 2.71 -25.33
CA PRO A 312 4.92 1.74 -24.81
C PRO A 312 4.67 0.56 -25.78
N ASP A 313 4.75 0.84 -27.09
CA ASP A 313 4.54 -0.11 -28.19
C ASP A 313 5.78 -0.99 -28.47
N ASP A 314 6.99 -0.56 -28.06
CA ASP A 314 8.25 -1.31 -28.20
C ASP A 314 8.74 -1.89 -26.87
N SER A 315 7.97 -1.73 -25.78
CA SER A 315 8.27 -2.38 -24.51
C SER A 315 8.47 -3.89 -24.75
N SER A 316 9.31 -4.55 -23.95
CA SER A 316 9.45 -6.01 -23.98
C SER A 316 8.15 -6.75 -23.59
N GLY A 317 7.02 -6.05 -23.55
CA GLY A 317 5.79 -6.45 -22.91
C GLY A 317 5.95 -6.44 -21.40
N TRP A 318 4.82 -6.61 -20.74
CA TRP A 318 4.84 -7.04 -19.35
C TRP A 318 5.19 -8.53 -19.31
N ASP A 319 6.31 -8.87 -18.70
CA ASP A 319 6.64 -10.27 -18.42
C ASP A 319 5.93 -10.72 -17.12
N SER A 320 5.48 -11.96 -17.13
CA SER A 320 4.82 -12.56 -15.97
C SER A 320 5.85 -12.92 -14.91
N THR A 321 5.86 -12.20 -13.79
CA THR A 321 6.48 -12.73 -12.57
C THR A 321 5.46 -13.66 -11.91
N THR A 322 5.66 -14.96 -12.15
CA THR A 322 4.76 -16.10 -11.94
C THR A 322 4.28 -16.32 -10.49
N ALA A 323 3.50 -15.39 -9.93
CA ALA A 323 2.94 -15.53 -8.59
C ALA A 323 1.53 -14.94 -8.48
N SER A 324 0.53 -15.80 -8.32
CA SER A 324 -0.84 -15.38 -7.99
C SER A 324 -0.88 -14.84 -6.56
N LEU A 325 -1.23 -13.57 -6.42
CA LEU A 325 -1.71 -12.96 -5.19
C LEU A 325 -3.22 -13.22 -5.03
N PRO A 326 -3.76 -13.10 -3.82
CA PRO A 326 -5.20 -12.94 -3.62
C PRO A 326 -5.68 -11.48 -3.59
N SER A 327 -4.81 -10.47 -3.71
CA SER A 327 -5.19 -9.10 -3.33
C SER A 327 -4.46 -7.98 -4.09
N ALA A 328 -5.18 -6.88 -4.30
CA ALA A 328 -4.83 -5.60 -4.96
C ALA A 328 -3.69 -4.80 -4.27
N ALA A 329 -2.74 -5.47 -3.61
CA ALA A 329 -1.59 -4.82 -2.98
C ALA A 329 -0.59 -4.39 -4.06
N MET A 330 -0.02 -3.19 -3.91
CA MET A 330 1.11 -2.74 -4.70
C MET A 330 2.36 -3.44 -4.18
N PRO A 331 3.16 -4.12 -5.01
CA PRO A 331 4.40 -4.70 -4.54
C PRO A 331 5.41 -3.61 -4.14
N ALA A 332 6.37 -3.95 -3.29
CA ALA A 332 7.53 -3.12 -3.02
C ALA A 332 8.73 -3.68 -3.79
N ALA A 333 9.40 -2.83 -4.55
CA ALA A 333 10.56 -3.22 -5.36
C ALA A 333 11.81 -2.41 -4.95
N VAL A 334 12.95 -3.10 -4.89
CA VAL A 334 14.28 -2.49 -4.69
C VAL A 334 15.11 -2.82 -5.91
N CYS A 335 15.70 -1.80 -6.52
CA CYS A 335 16.75 -1.94 -7.52
C CYS A 335 18.11 -1.90 -6.82
N HIS A 336 19.00 -2.83 -7.17
CA HIS A 336 20.34 -2.95 -6.59
C HIS A 336 21.42 -2.65 -7.64
N LYS A 337 22.59 -2.24 -7.17
CA LYS A 337 23.78 -2.04 -8.01
C LYS A 337 24.46 -3.30 -8.51
N ALA A 338 24.27 -4.40 -7.81
CA ALA A 338 24.91 -5.68 -8.07
C ALA A 338 23.93 -6.80 -7.73
N ASP A 339 24.28 -8.03 -8.10
CA ASP A 339 23.44 -9.21 -7.86
C ASP A 339 23.06 -9.34 -6.37
N PRO A 340 21.77 -9.51 -6.00
CA PRO A 340 20.59 -9.59 -6.85
C PRO A 340 20.21 -8.25 -7.48
N LEU A 341 19.80 -8.21 -8.74
CA LEU A 341 19.46 -6.95 -9.43
C LEU A 341 18.19 -6.28 -8.88
N HIS A 342 17.21 -7.11 -8.50
CA HIS A 342 15.93 -6.66 -7.98
C HIS A 342 15.55 -7.48 -6.75
N THR A 343 15.04 -6.83 -5.70
CA THR A 343 14.26 -7.48 -4.64
C THR A 343 12.80 -7.10 -4.79
N LEU A 344 11.90 -8.09 -4.73
CA LEU A 344 10.46 -7.88 -4.70
C LEU A 344 9.89 -8.36 -3.37
N LEU A 345 9.10 -7.52 -2.71
CA LEU A 345 8.38 -7.86 -1.47
C LEU A 345 6.89 -7.65 -1.69
N LEU A 346 6.10 -8.61 -1.19
CA LEU A 346 4.65 -8.56 -1.29
C LEU A 346 3.96 -9.29 -0.15
N TYR A 347 2.75 -8.86 0.14
CA TYR A 347 1.78 -9.55 0.97
C TYR A 347 0.37 -9.19 0.46
N GLY A 348 -0.61 -9.99 0.81
CA GLY A 348 -2.03 -9.71 0.57
C GLY A 348 -2.67 -8.97 1.75
N GLU A 349 -3.76 -8.23 1.51
CA GLU A 349 -4.47 -7.47 2.55
C GLU A 349 -5.07 -8.36 3.64
N GLY A 350 -4.30 -8.62 4.70
CA GLY A 350 -4.76 -9.25 5.95
C GLY A 350 -4.85 -10.77 5.95
N THR A 351 -4.57 -11.44 4.83
CA THR A 351 -4.69 -12.90 4.69
C THR A 351 -3.37 -13.62 4.45
N ASP A 352 -2.32 -12.94 3.99
CA ASP A 352 -1.06 -13.57 3.59
C ASP A 352 0.14 -13.10 4.40
N SER A 353 1.11 -14.02 4.51
CA SER A 353 2.46 -13.74 5.01
C SER A 353 3.20 -12.78 4.07
N LEU A 354 4.12 -12.02 4.63
CA LEU A 354 5.12 -11.31 3.84
C LEU A 354 5.98 -12.33 3.08
N ARG A 355 6.08 -12.13 1.77
CA ARG A 355 6.94 -12.89 0.87
C ARG A 355 7.97 -11.98 0.24
N MET A 356 9.13 -12.56 -0.04
CA MET A 356 10.23 -11.88 -0.69
C MET A 356 10.89 -12.79 -1.71
N ARG A 357 11.34 -12.25 -2.83
CA ARG A 357 12.18 -12.96 -3.82
C ARG A 357 13.13 -11.97 -4.48
N TYR A 358 14.13 -12.49 -5.15
CA TYR A 358 15.14 -11.67 -5.80
C TYR A 358 15.38 -12.14 -7.23
N TRP A 359 15.66 -11.21 -8.13
CA TRP A 359 16.16 -11.53 -9.47
C TRP A 359 17.67 -11.66 -9.39
N LEU A 360 18.18 -12.86 -9.69
CA LEU A 360 19.61 -13.12 -9.77
C LEU A 360 20.05 -12.95 -11.23
N ASN A 361 20.84 -11.92 -11.49
CA ASN A 361 21.43 -11.71 -12.81
C ASN A 361 22.46 -12.80 -13.14
N SER A 362 23.12 -13.36 -12.12
CA SER A 362 24.07 -14.47 -12.30
C SER A 362 23.42 -15.74 -12.88
N THR A 363 22.13 -15.95 -12.65
CA THR A 363 21.38 -17.09 -13.18
C THR A 363 20.35 -16.70 -14.24
N GLY A 364 20.06 -15.41 -14.40
CA GLY A 364 18.98 -14.92 -15.27
C GLY A 364 17.60 -15.43 -14.83
N ASP A 365 17.40 -15.61 -13.52
CA ASP A 365 16.14 -16.14 -12.99
C ASP A 365 15.82 -15.56 -11.60
N TRP A 366 14.54 -15.63 -11.24
CA TRP A 366 14.09 -15.29 -9.90
C TRP A 366 14.35 -16.44 -8.94
N THR A 367 14.73 -16.11 -7.70
CA THR A 367 14.70 -17.08 -6.61
C THR A 367 13.27 -17.56 -6.34
N PRO A 368 13.09 -18.76 -5.77
CA PRO A 368 11.84 -19.12 -5.12
C PRO A 368 11.40 -18.06 -4.10
N TRP A 369 10.10 -18.02 -3.82
CA TRP A 369 9.57 -17.16 -2.77
C TRP A 369 10.07 -17.58 -1.40
N ILE A 370 10.57 -16.60 -0.65
CA ILE A 370 10.96 -16.70 0.75
C ILE A 370 9.79 -16.20 1.59
N GLU A 371 9.17 -17.09 2.35
CA GLU A 371 8.17 -16.72 3.34
C GLU A 371 8.86 -16.09 4.56
N LEU A 372 8.51 -14.84 4.87
CA LEU A 372 9.00 -14.10 6.04
C LEU A 372 7.98 -14.06 7.18
N GLY A 373 6.77 -14.56 6.95
CA GLY A 373 5.70 -14.61 7.94
C GLY A 373 5.06 -13.24 8.21
N GLY A 374 4.43 -13.11 9.38
CA GLY A 374 3.63 -11.95 9.73
C GLY A 374 2.23 -11.97 9.09
N ASN A 375 1.39 -11.01 9.49
CA ASN A 375 0.10 -10.74 8.85
C ASN A 375 -0.01 -9.23 8.72
N PHE A 376 -0.03 -8.74 7.48
CA PHE A 376 0.10 -7.33 7.16
C PHE A 376 -1.14 -6.76 6.46
N ARG A 377 -1.29 -5.44 6.49
CA ARG A 377 -2.38 -4.70 5.83
C ARG A 377 -1.81 -3.61 4.91
N GLY A 378 -2.46 -3.38 3.77
CA GLY A 378 -2.11 -2.31 2.84
C GLY A 378 -0.93 -2.68 1.94
N ASP A 379 -0.03 -1.74 1.70
CA ASP A 379 1.10 -1.90 0.79
C ASP A 379 2.43 -2.00 1.56
N PRO A 380 3.33 -2.95 1.21
CA PRO A 380 4.69 -2.96 1.70
C PRO A 380 5.44 -1.69 1.28
N VAL A 381 6.36 -1.23 2.13
CA VAL A 381 7.22 -0.07 1.83
C VAL A 381 8.66 -0.47 2.02
N VAL A 382 9.52 -0.09 1.08
CA VAL A 382 10.97 -0.28 1.17
C VAL A 382 11.72 0.99 0.87
N VAL A 383 12.85 1.17 1.55
CA VAL A 383 13.79 2.25 1.25
C VAL A 383 15.21 1.69 1.17
N SER A 384 15.88 2.07 0.09
CA SER A 384 17.22 1.61 -0.24
C SER A 384 18.28 2.47 0.46
N VAL A 385 19.26 1.81 1.06
CA VAL A 385 20.42 2.39 1.74
C VAL A 385 21.67 1.91 1.02
N GLY A 386 22.69 2.78 0.91
CA GLY A 386 23.94 2.41 0.24
C GLY A 386 23.71 2.02 -1.23
N GLN A 387 22.76 2.68 -1.90
CA GLN A 387 22.46 2.44 -3.32
C GLN A 387 22.04 0.99 -3.63
N GLY A 388 21.24 0.41 -2.76
CA GLY A 388 20.68 -0.94 -2.91
C GLY A 388 21.49 -2.02 -2.24
N GLU A 389 22.65 -1.72 -1.66
CA GLU A 389 23.38 -2.70 -0.85
C GLU A 389 22.59 -3.15 0.37
N GLN A 390 21.76 -2.27 0.91
CA GLN A 390 20.87 -2.56 2.03
C GLN A 390 19.50 -1.96 1.78
N PHE A 391 18.48 -2.50 2.44
CA PHE A 391 17.18 -1.83 2.49
C PHE A 391 16.49 -2.06 3.82
N HIS A 392 15.68 -1.08 4.21
CA HIS A 392 14.70 -1.25 5.27
C HIS A 392 13.33 -1.55 4.68
N PHE A 393 12.69 -2.59 5.18
CA PHE A 393 11.27 -2.85 4.97
C PHE A 393 10.42 -2.17 6.05
N PHE A 394 9.21 -1.75 5.70
CA PHE A 394 8.17 -1.34 6.61
C PHE A 394 6.81 -1.90 6.18
N GLY A 395 6.04 -2.38 7.16
CA GLY A 395 4.66 -2.83 6.96
C GLY A 395 3.84 -2.66 8.23
N ILE A 396 2.51 -2.57 8.08
CA ILE A 396 1.59 -2.48 9.22
C ILE A 396 0.97 -3.85 9.47
N GLY A 397 1.20 -4.40 10.66
CA GLY A 397 0.65 -5.66 11.08
C GLY A 397 -0.87 -5.60 11.29
N ALA A 398 -1.54 -6.76 11.31
CA ALA A 398 -2.96 -6.86 11.63
C ALA A 398 -3.30 -6.39 13.06
N ASP A 399 -2.30 -6.33 13.94
CA ASP A 399 -2.32 -5.74 15.28
C ASP A 399 -2.17 -4.21 15.29
N LYS A 400 -2.12 -3.59 14.10
CA LYS A 400 -1.92 -2.15 13.84
C LYS A 400 -0.53 -1.62 14.22
N LYS A 401 0.43 -2.48 14.59
CA LYS A 401 1.81 -2.04 14.85
C LYS A 401 2.59 -1.92 13.56
N MET A 402 3.59 -1.05 13.53
CA MET A 402 4.55 -1.02 12.42
C MET A 402 5.65 -2.04 12.67
N TYR A 403 6.05 -2.78 11.63
CA TYR A 403 7.17 -3.72 11.67
C TYR A 403 8.23 -3.33 10.63
N THR A 404 9.48 -3.69 10.93
CA THR A 404 10.62 -3.46 10.04
C THR A 404 11.61 -4.63 10.10
N PHE A 405 12.44 -4.74 9.08
CA PHE A 405 13.73 -5.42 9.14
C PHE A 405 14.73 -4.69 8.26
N LEU A 406 16.01 -4.90 8.55
CA LEU A 406 17.11 -4.49 7.69
C LEU A 406 17.60 -5.73 6.91
N TRP A 407 17.72 -5.58 5.62
CA TRP A 407 18.34 -6.57 4.73
C TRP A 407 19.64 -6.02 4.15
N SER A 408 20.60 -6.90 3.86
CA SER A 408 21.88 -6.52 3.27
C SER A 408 22.34 -7.54 2.24
N ASN A 409 22.93 -7.06 1.14
CA ASN A 409 23.50 -7.93 0.13
C ASN A 409 24.68 -8.71 0.73
N GLY A 410 24.66 -10.04 0.63
CA GLY A 410 25.62 -10.92 1.31
C GLY A 410 25.12 -11.61 2.58
N THR A 411 23.90 -11.31 3.07
CA THR A 411 23.25 -12.19 4.07
C THR A 411 22.77 -13.52 3.47
N GLN A 412 22.97 -13.74 2.17
CA GLN A 412 22.68 -14.99 1.47
C GLN A 412 23.72 -16.06 1.85
N SER A 413 23.44 -16.87 2.88
CA SER A 413 24.27 -18.04 3.19
C SER A 413 23.98 -19.17 2.21
N THR A 414 25.03 -19.74 1.61
CA THR A 414 24.97 -20.89 0.68
C THR A 414 24.52 -22.21 1.33
N SER A 415 24.14 -22.18 2.61
CA SER A 415 23.80 -23.40 3.38
C SER A 415 22.53 -23.31 4.24
N VAL A 416 21.97 -22.11 4.44
CA VAL A 416 20.69 -21.91 5.14
C VAL A 416 20.02 -20.67 4.53
N GLU A 417 18.77 -20.81 4.09
CA GLU A 417 17.94 -19.69 3.62
C GLU A 417 17.85 -18.64 4.75
N TYR A 418 18.61 -17.56 4.62
CA TYR A 418 18.59 -16.48 5.61
C TYR A 418 17.25 -15.77 5.54
N ARG A 419 16.55 -15.73 6.68
CA ARG A 419 15.29 -15.00 6.85
C ARG A 419 15.51 -13.82 7.79
N PRO A 420 15.39 -12.56 7.34
CA PRO A 420 15.44 -11.42 8.24
C PRO A 420 14.32 -11.52 9.28
N GLU A 421 14.64 -11.18 10.53
CA GLU A 421 13.67 -11.19 11.62
C GLU A 421 12.80 -9.93 11.59
N LEU A 422 11.47 -10.12 11.55
CA LEU A 422 10.51 -9.04 11.71
C LEU A 422 10.59 -8.43 13.10
N ARG A 423 10.88 -7.14 13.19
CA ARG A 423 10.94 -6.39 14.44
C ARG A 423 9.79 -5.40 14.52
N SER A 424 9.06 -5.42 15.63
CA SER A 424 8.04 -4.41 15.88
C SER A 424 8.70 -3.08 16.25
N LEU A 425 8.22 -2.00 15.63
CA LEU A 425 8.47 -0.63 16.05
C LEU A 425 7.35 -0.11 16.97
N ASP A 426 6.49 -0.99 17.50
CA ASP A 426 5.31 -0.63 18.28
C ASP A 426 4.44 0.42 17.56
N GLY A 427 3.75 1.29 18.31
CA GLY A 427 2.79 2.24 17.78
C GLY A 427 1.46 1.60 17.38
N SER A 428 0.52 2.43 16.90
CA SER A 428 -0.77 1.99 16.39
C SER A 428 -1.14 2.85 15.19
N PHE A 429 -1.21 2.23 14.00
CA PHE A 429 -1.30 2.91 12.72
C PHE A 429 -2.58 2.57 11.95
N SER A 430 -3.01 3.52 11.13
CA SER A 430 -4.20 3.44 10.27
C SER A 430 -3.93 3.82 8.81
N SER A 431 -2.65 3.99 8.44
CA SER A 431 -2.19 4.14 7.06
C SER A 431 -0.98 3.27 6.79
N VAL A 432 -0.71 3.01 5.51
CA VAL A 432 0.58 2.49 5.08
C VAL A 432 1.71 3.44 5.49
N PRO A 433 2.94 2.95 5.68
CA PRO A 433 4.08 3.79 5.99
C PRO A 433 4.45 4.70 4.82
N SER A 434 5.27 5.71 5.10
CA SER A 434 6.13 6.35 4.12
C SER A 434 7.51 6.54 4.73
N ALA A 435 8.55 6.28 3.96
CA ALA A 435 9.90 6.32 4.47
C ALA A 435 10.83 6.99 3.46
N ILE A 436 11.89 7.59 3.98
CA ILE A 436 12.96 8.22 3.20
C ILE A 436 14.31 7.97 3.85
N VAL A 437 15.35 8.03 3.02
CA VAL A 437 16.73 8.05 3.47
C VAL A 437 17.26 9.47 3.33
N THR A 438 17.92 9.98 4.38
CA THR A 438 18.59 11.27 4.35
C THR A 438 20.05 11.11 4.71
N GLU A 439 20.89 11.99 4.17
CA GLU A 439 22.27 12.15 4.58
C GLU A 439 22.41 13.48 5.30
N THR A 440 23.05 13.46 6.46
CA THR A 440 23.27 14.65 7.28
C THR A 440 24.75 15.04 7.25
N GLY A 441 25.07 16.28 7.67
CA GLY A 441 26.41 16.89 7.48
C GLY A 441 27.61 16.19 8.11
N ASN A 442 27.43 15.07 8.83
CA ASN A 442 28.49 14.17 9.31
C ASN A 442 28.58 12.87 8.50
N SER A 443 27.93 12.78 7.34
CA SER A 443 27.80 11.58 6.50
C SER A 443 27.09 10.40 7.17
N SER A 444 26.33 10.64 8.25
CA SER A 444 25.45 9.62 8.83
C SER A 444 24.19 9.49 7.98
N VAL A 445 23.99 8.31 7.40
CA VAL A 445 22.74 7.92 6.75
C VAL A 445 21.66 7.71 7.82
N GLN A 446 20.52 8.33 7.63
CA GLN A 446 19.35 8.20 8.51
C GLN A 446 18.16 7.67 7.72
N VAL A 447 17.40 6.78 8.33
CA VAL A 447 16.14 6.28 7.77
C VAL A 447 14.99 6.85 8.59
N HIS A 448 14.17 7.66 7.96
CA HIS A 448 12.97 8.21 8.60
C HIS A 448 11.76 7.44 8.11
N VAL A 449 10.87 7.11 9.03
CA VAL A 449 9.57 6.51 8.72
C VAL A 449 8.46 7.30 9.37
N ILE A 450 7.37 7.47 8.63
CA ILE A 450 6.17 8.13 9.09
C ILE A 450 4.92 7.30 8.80
N GLY A 451 3.84 7.62 9.50
CA GLY A 451 2.52 7.06 9.23
C GLY A 451 1.43 7.79 10.01
N ARG A 452 0.18 7.62 9.58
CA ARG A 452 -1.00 8.11 10.31
C ARG A 452 -1.28 7.17 11.48
N GLY A 453 -1.25 7.68 12.70
CA GLY A 453 -1.69 6.96 13.89
C GLY A 453 -3.18 6.63 13.85
N THR A 454 -3.64 5.70 14.69
CA THR A 454 -5.09 5.44 14.87
C THR A 454 -5.84 6.61 15.51
N ASP A 455 -5.11 7.55 16.12
CA ASP A 455 -5.60 8.83 16.61
C ASP A 455 -5.69 9.92 15.51
N GLY A 456 -5.34 9.59 14.27
CA GLY A 456 -5.38 10.47 13.11
C GLY A 456 -4.18 11.40 12.96
N PHE A 457 -3.24 11.41 13.92
CA PHE A 457 -2.05 12.26 13.88
C PHE A 457 -0.90 11.60 13.12
N VAL A 458 -0.09 12.40 12.43
CA VAL A 458 1.13 11.91 11.79
C VAL A 458 2.20 11.64 12.85
N LYS A 459 2.70 10.40 12.86
CA LYS A 459 3.80 9.95 13.71
C LYS A 459 5.07 9.80 12.88
N HIS A 460 6.21 10.09 13.48
CA HIS A 460 7.55 9.98 12.89
C HIS A 460 8.47 9.18 13.81
N ARG A 461 9.38 8.38 13.23
CA ARG A 461 10.46 7.72 13.95
C ARG A 461 11.67 7.62 13.03
N VAL A 462 12.86 7.73 13.60
CA VAL A 462 14.13 7.73 12.85
C VAL A 462 15.04 6.60 13.33
N PHE A 463 15.73 5.97 12.37
CA PHE A 463 16.88 5.11 12.58
C PHE A 463 18.15 5.88 12.28
N ARG A 464 19.07 5.92 13.24
CA ARG A 464 20.36 6.61 13.15
C ARG A 464 21.34 5.95 14.10
N ASP A 465 22.62 5.99 13.77
CA ASP A 465 23.70 5.44 14.60
C ASP A 465 23.47 3.98 15.03
N GLY A 466 22.87 3.18 14.13
CA GLY A 466 22.62 1.75 14.34
C GLY A 466 21.39 1.40 15.18
N ALA A 467 20.58 2.39 15.59
CA ALA A 467 19.39 2.15 16.41
C ALA A 467 18.19 3.02 15.99
N TRP A 468 16.99 2.50 16.28
CA TRP A 468 15.76 3.28 16.21
C TRP A 468 15.63 4.16 17.46
N ASP A 469 15.18 5.40 17.31
CA ASP A 469 14.78 6.25 18.43
C ASP A 469 13.78 5.51 19.32
N ALA A 470 13.82 5.69 20.64
CA ALA A 470 13.04 4.86 21.56
C ALA A 470 11.51 4.99 21.37
N ASN A 471 11.04 6.17 20.98
CA ASN A 471 9.60 6.50 20.90
C ASN A 471 9.23 7.07 19.53
N TRP A 472 7.95 6.94 19.20
CA TRP A 472 7.34 7.69 18.11
C TRP A 472 7.18 9.15 18.50
N GLU A 473 7.60 10.04 17.60
CA GLU A 473 7.37 11.47 17.67
C GLU A 473 6.01 11.82 17.06
N ASP A 474 5.20 12.62 17.75
CA ASP A 474 3.94 13.16 17.22
C ASP A 474 4.20 14.53 16.58
N LEU A 475 3.92 14.64 15.28
CA LEU A 475 4.15 15.86 14.51
C LEU A 475 3.06 16.93 14.71
N GLY A 476 2.01 16.63 15.49
CA GLY A 476 0.95 17.57 15.86
C GLY A 476 -0.01 17.93 14.73
N VAL A 477 -0.01 17.16 13.64
CA VAL A 477 -0.87 17.38 12.47
C VAL A 477 -1.75 16.16 12.21
N GLN A 478 -3.00 16.40 11.85
CA GLN A 478 -3.95 15.36 11.46
C GLN A 478 -4.04 15.22 9.94
N THR A 479 -4.26 14.01 9.46
CA THR A 479 -4.46 13.69 8.05
C THR A 479 -5.56 12.65 7.90
N ASN A 480 -6.23 12.60 6.74
CA ASN A 480 -7.17 11.53 6.37
C ASN A 480 -6.57 10.52 5.40
N THR A 481 -5.35 10.75 4.91
CA THR A 481 -4.66 9.89 3.95
C THR A 481 -3.32 9.40 4.53
N ALA A 482 -2.70 8.42 3.87
CA ALA A 482 -1.30 8.14 4.17
C ALA A 482 -0.46 9.37 3.81
N PRO A 483 0.46 9.81 4.70
CA PRO A 483 1.40 10.87 4.35
C PRO A 483 2.50 10.31 3.42
N LEU A 484 3.02 11.15 2.54
CA LEU A 484 4.12 10.86 1.64
C LEU A 484 5.34 11.67 2.04
N THR A 485 6.47 11.02 2.27
CA THR A 485 7.80 11.65 2.39
C THR A 485 8.58 11.56 1.09
N PHE A 486 9.37 12.59 0.80
CA PHE A 486 10.26 12.63 -0.35
C PHE A 486 11.52 13.44 -0.02
N SER A 487 12.56 13.26 -0.83
CA SER A 487 13.76 14.10 -0.81
C SER A 487 13.93 14.79 -2.17
N TYR A 488 14.60 15.93 -2.16
CA TYR A 488 15.00 16.62 -3.39
C TYR A 488 16.28 17.42 -3.14
N SER A 489 17.03 17.65 -4.21
CA SER A 489 18.22 18.50 -4.15
C SER A 489 17.84 19.96 -4.35
N ASN A 490 18.28 20.82 -3.44
CA ASN A 490 18.33 22.26 -3.63
C ASN A 490 19.74 22.64 -4.14
N PRO A 491 19.87 23.39 -5.25
CA PRO A 491 21.16 23.72 -5.85
C PRO A 491 22.15 24.45 -4.92
N ILE A 492 21.66 25.15 -3.90
CA ILE A 492 22.47 26.00 -3.02
C ILE A 492 22.59 25.39 -1.62
N GLN A 493 21.50 24.84 -1.11
CA GLN A 493 21.36 24.40 0.28
C GLN A 493 21.51 22.88 0.46
N GLY A 494 21.76 22.12 -0.61
CA GLY A 494 21.96 20.68 -0.56
C GLY A 494 20.66 19.88 -0.49
N SER A 495 20.68 18.73 0.19
CA SER A 495 19.52 17.84 0.28
C SER A 495 18.41 18.42 1.17
N TRP A 496 17.18 18.37 0.68
CA TRP A 496 15.97 18.76 1.40
C TRP A 496 15.03 17.58 1.57
N THR A 497 14.27 17.63 2.64
CA THR A 497 13.20 16.69 2.95
C THR A 497 11.86 17.38 2.73
N GLY A 498 10.87 16.63 2.28
CA GLY A 498 9.49 17.09 2.22
C GLY A 498 8.49 16.04 2.68
N MET A 499 7.31 16.54 3.05
CA MET A 499 6.16 15.74 3.42
C MET A 499 4.90 16.34 2.80
N ALA A 500 4.03 15.48 2.30
CA ALA A 500 2.78 15.85 1.67
C ALA A 500 1.65 14.88 2.04
N PHE A 501 0.43 15.39 2.18
CA PHE A 501 -0.77 14.57 2.33
C PHE A 501 -2.01 15.36 1.87
N ILE A 502 -3.14 14.68 1.69
CA ILE A 502 -4.41 15.33 1.37
C ILE A 502 -5.19 15.52 2.68
N GLY A 503 -5.49 16.78 3.00
CA GLY A 503 -6.26 17.17 4.17
C GLY A 503 -7.74 16.77 4.08
N SER A 504 -8.45 16.88 5.19
CA SER A 504 -9.90 16.65 5.24
C SER A 504 -10.71 17.65 4.40
N ASP A 505 -10.10 18.77 4.03
CA ASP A 505 -10.63 19.80 3.16
C ASP A 505 -10.34 19.54 1.66
N ASN A 506 -9.86 18.33 1.33
CA ASN A 506 -9.50 17.92 -0.03
C ASN A 506 -8.35 18.72 -0.66
N LYS A 507 -7.55 19.42 0.17
CA LYS A 507 -6.41 20.20 -0.28
C LYS A 507 -5.10 19.52 0.06
N LEU A 508 -4.07 19.85 -0.72
CA LEU A 508 -2.70 19.41 -0.44
C LEU A 508 -2.15 20.17 0.77
N GLN A 509 -1.80 19.43 1.82
CA GLN A 509 -0.96 19.92 2.92
C GLN A 509 0.48 19.54 2.62
N PHE A 510 1.38 20.51 2.71
CA PHE A 510 2.75 20.36 2.22
C PHE A 510 3.76 21.08 3.13
N ALA A 511 4.90 20.44 3.37
CA ALA A 511 6.01 21.01 4.12
C ALA A 511 7.35 20.55 3.55
N THR A 512 8.37 21.41 3.61
CA THR A 512 9.77 21.06 3.28
C THR A 512 10.73 21.70 4.25
N TRP A 513 11.78 20.99 4.65
CA TRP A 513 12.81 21.43 5.60
C TRP A 513 14.15 20.73 5.32
N GLN A 514 15.22 21.21 5.96
CA GLN A 514 16.51 20.50 5.99
C GLN A 514 16.57 19.61 7.22
N THR A 515 16.87 18.33 7.02
CA THR A 515 17.01 17.38 8.11
C THR A 515 18.32 17.63 8.88
N SER A 516 18.29 17.50 10.21
CA SER A 516 19.44 17.71 11.08
C SER A 516 19.49 16.66 12.19
N ASN A 517 20.69 16.39 12.73
CA ASN A 517 20.91 15.34 13.72
C ASN A 517 20.29 15.61 15.10
N ASN A 518 20.01 16.87 15.41
CA ASN A 518 19.71 17.31 16.78
C ASN A 518 18.30 17.88 16.95
N SER A 519 17.47 17.88 15.90
CA SER A 519 16.16 18.53 15.92
C SER A 519 15.05 17.53 15.68
N SER A 520 14.02 17.58 16.50
CA SER A 520 12.77 16.85 16.29
C SER A 520 12.07 17.41 15.04
N TRP A 521 11.43 16.53 14.26
CA TRP A 521 10.74 16.95 13.04
C TRP A 521 9.58 17.91 13.34
N LYS A 522 8.88 17.72 14.46
CA LYS A 522 7.80 18.59 14.93
C LYS A 522 8.20 20.06 14.98
N ASP A 523 9.44 20.35 15.40
CA ASP A 523 9.91 21.73 15.52
C ASP A 523 10.27 22.35 14.16
N LEU A 524 10.73 21.51 13.22
CA LEU A 524 11.18 21.92 11.88
C LEU A 524 10.03 22.04 10.87
N VAL A 525 9.04 21.15 10.96
CA VAL A 525 7.97 21.05 9.97
C VAL A 525 7.03 22.24 10.09
N LYS A 526 6.88 22.98 8.98
CA LYS A 526 5.93 24.09 8.84
C LYS A 526 4.99 23.80 7.67
N TRP A 527 3.72 23.61 8.01
CA TRP A 527 2.68 23.22 7.06
C TRP A 527 2.21 24.41 6.22
N THR A 528 2.00 24.15 4.94
CA THR A 528 1.39 25.09 3.99
C THR A 528 0.22 24.40 3.28
N ASP A 529 -0.88 25.13 3.14
CA ASP A 529 -1.98 24.76 2.26
C ASP A 529 -1.57 25.10 0.81
N ALA A 530 -1.49 24.06 -0.02
CA ALA A 530 -1.13 24.12 -1.43
C ALA A 530 -2.34 23.90 -2.35
N GLY A 531 -3.55 24.22 -1.86
CA GLY A 531 -4.79 24.24 -2.61
C GLY A 531 -5.19 22.89 -3.20
N GLY A 532 -6.01 22.95 -4.24
CA GLY A 532 -6.53 21.79 -4.96
C GLY A 532 -7.95 21.41 -4.57
N ASN A 533 -8.48 20.44 -5.29
CA ASN A 533 -9.74 19.76 -5.00
C ASN A 533 -9.52 18.27 -5.29
N LEU A 534 -8.75 17.63 -4.40
CA LEU A 534 -8.16 16.31 -4.58
C LEU A 534 -9.04 15.24 -3.95
N THR A 535 -9.02 14.03 -4.50
CA THR A 535 -9.76 12.90 -3.92
C THR A 535 -8.91 12.15 -2.88
N THR A 536 -9.56 11.75 -1.80
CA THR A 536 -8.97 10.87 -0.76
C THR A 536 -9.27 9.40 -1.01
N GLN A 537 -9.88 9.05 -2.13
CA GLN A 537 -10.12 7.67 -2.54
C GLN A 537 -8.84 7.06 -3.10
N SER A 538 -8.49 5.86 -2.63
CA SER A 538 -7.30 5.11 -3.05
C SER A 538 -7.50 4.46 -4.42
N MET A 539 -8.32 3.41 -4.51
CA MET A 539 -8.60 2.73 -5.76
C MET A 539 -10.05 2.31 -5.84
N CYS A 540 -10.69 2.62 -6.97
CA CYS A 540 -12.00 2.06 -7.34
C CYS A 540 -11.77 1.09 -8.50
N LEU A 541 -11.61 -0.20 -8.19
CA LEU A 541 -11.53 -1.26 -9.21
C LEU A 541 -12.92 -1.70 -9.66
#